data_AF-A0A7Y5WPR7-F1
#
_entry.id   AF-A0A7Y5WPR7-F1
#
_cell.length_a   1.000
_cell.length_b   1.000
_cell.length_c   1.000
_cell.angle_alpha   90.00
_cell.angle_beta   90.00
_cell.angle_gamma   90.00
#
_symmetry.space_group_name_H-M   'P 1'
#
loop_
_entity.id
_entity.type
_entity.pdbx_description
1 polymer ?
#
loop_
_entity_poly.entity_id
_entity_poly.type
_entity_poly.pdbx_seq_one_letter_code
_entity_poly.pdbx_strand_id
1 'polypeptide(L)'
;MSTPRFPQLAPTMFITALVAACANPKRIEEGPITVMRNGDRISPPVHAMDAATTQALEAGIAGRERRDSIAAVAFASCAPSVCAALGRGEVALGMTEAQVMAATRTTEVAWTVRRSGGVAVLAPRDADAGPRDAVAPVALVQLAGGTVASLTYREPQGLRTIASPADVSSANVARATALTREGDAMAAAGDFTAALERYDRASVVSQADPELQYKIASALDKLLRPREAELRYRLFLHRLDLETIAAHGEANARLAAAVMAARERIVVLEKQSR
;
A
#
# COMPACT_ATOMS: atom_id res chain seq x y z
N MET A 1 6.66 -52.38 45.54
CA MET A 1 5.79 -53.05 46.53
C MET A 1 4.35 -52.71 46.21
N SER A 2 3.53 -53.76 46.11
CA SER A 2 2.05 -53.79 46.05
C SER A 2 1.31 -53.19 44.84
N THR A 3 0.96 -54.10 43.92
CA THR A 3 -0.25 -54.10 43.07
C THR A 3 -1.55 -54.19 43.90
N PRO A 4 -2.73 -53.91 43.32
CA PRO A 4 -3.56 -54.98 42.70
C PRO A 4 -4.15 -54.55 41.33
N ARG A 5 -4.19 -55.36 40.25
CA ARG A 5 -4.98 -56.59 39.92
C ARG A 5 -6.51 -56.35 39.79
N PHE A 6 -7.02 -56.15 38.57
CA PHE A 6 -7.80 -57.08 37.69
C PHE A 6 -9.28 -56.60 37.54
N PRO A 7 -10.12 -57.05 36.57
CA PRO A 7 -9.94 -57.86 35.34
C PRO A 7 -10.56 -57.24 34.06
N GLN A 8 -10.05 -57.52 32.85
CA GLN A 8 -10.64 -58.38 31.79
C GLN A 8 -12.18 -58.45 31.70
N LEU A 9 -12.73 -58.13 30.50
CA LEU A 9 -13.79 -58.88 29.77
C LEU A 9 -14.02 -58.25 28.38
N ALA A 10 -13.42 -58.85 27.35
CA ALA A 10 -14.13 -59.14 26.09
C ALA A 10 -14.62 -60.61 26.22
N PRO A 11 -15.49 -61.19 25.35
CA PRO A 11 -16.16 -60.71 24.15
C PRO A 11 -17.68 -61.04 24.13
N THR A 12 -18.45 -60.59 23.13
CA THR A 12 -19.51 -61.43 22.50
C THR A 12 -20.06 -60.78 21.24
N MET A 13 -19.82 -61.46 20.11
CA MET A 13 -20.66 -61.40 18.92
C MET A 13 -22.09 -61.79 19.29
N PHE A 14 -23.07 -61.02 18.81
CA PHE A 14 -24.34 -61.59 18.37
C PHE A 14 -24.73 -60.98 17.03
N ILE A 15 -24.76 -61.86 16.03
CA ILE A 15 -25.28 -61.64 14.69
C ILE A 15 -26.79 -61.49 14.79
N THR A 16 -27.33 -60.40 14.25
CA THR A 16 -28.71 -60.36 13.75
C THR A 16 -28.69 -59.75 12.35
N ALA A 17 -28.79 -60.63 11.37
CA ALA A 17 -29.16 -60.28 10.01
C ALA A 17 -30.69 -60.29 9.93
N LEU A 18 -31.31 -59.20 9.46
CA LEU A 18 -32.59 -59.27 8.75
C LEU A 18 -32.86 -57.97 7.97
N VAL A 19 -32.67 -58.10 6.65
CA VAL A 19 -33.54 -57.67 5.55
C VAL A 19 -33.89 -56.17 5.42
N ALA A 20 -33.26 -55.58 4.42
CA ALA A 20 -33.77 -54.60 3.45
C ALA A 20 -35.17 -54.01 3.68
N ALA A 21 -35.20 -52.70 3.91
CA ALA A 21 -36.27 -51.83 3.42
C ALA A 21 -35.67 -50.49 3.00
N CYS A 22 -35.70 -50.28 1.69
CA CYS A 22 -35.44 -49.06 0.94
C CYS A 22 -35.71 -47.76 1.73
N ALA A 23 -34.65 -47.10 2.19
CA ALA A 23 -34.69 -45.70 2.57
C ALA A 23 -33.55 -44.98 1.86
N ASN A 24 -33.60 -45.00 0.51
CA ASN A 24 -32.95 -43.95 -0.25
C ASN A 24 -33.61 -42.64 0.19
N PRO A 25 -32.89 -41.65 0.75
CA PRO A 25 -33.44 -40.31 0.81
C PRO A 25 -33.71 -39.95 -0.65
N LYS A 26 -34.99 -39.84 -1.01
CA LYS A 26 -35.42 -39.42 -2.33
C LYS A 26 -34.83 -38.02 -2.50
N ARG A 27 -33.63 -37.92 -3.09
CA ARG A 27 -33.18 -36.68 -3.71
C ARG A 27 -34.27 -36.40 -4.71
N ILE A 28 -35.11 -35.42 -4.38
CA ILE A 28 -35.86 -34.72 -5.39
C ILE A 28 -34.76 -34.02 -6.17
N GLU A 29 -34.30 -34.67 -7.24
CA GLU A 29 -33.65 -33.95 -8.32
C GLU A 29 -34.73 -33.00 -8.82
N GLU A 30 -34.73 -31.78 -8.29
CA GLU A 30 -35.43 -30.68 -8.91
C GLU A 30 -34.78 -30.51 -10.28
N GLY A 31 -35.33 -31.23 -11.26
CA GLY A 31 -34.97 -31.05 -12.64
C GLY A 31 -35.08 -29.56 -12.98
N PRO A 32 -34.17 -29.03 -13.80
CA PRO A 32 -34.13 -27.61 -14.10
C PRO A 32 -35.52 -27.13 -14.55
N ILE A 33 -35.98 -26.02 -13.96
CA ILE A 33 -37.27 -25.41 -14.30
C ILE A 33 -37.29 -25.17 -15.81
N THR A 34 -38.10 -25.95 -16.51
CA THR A 34 -38.23 -25.89 -17.97
C THR A 34 -39.27 -24.85 -18.32
N VAL A 35 -38.83 -23.64 -18.66
CA VAL A 35 -39.72 -22.60 -19.17
C VAL A 35 -39.94 -22.87 -20.66
N MET A 36 -41.13 -23.31 -21.03
CA MET A 36 -41.51 -23.49 -22.44
C MET A 36 -41.70 -22.13 -23.10
N ARG A 37 -40.94 -21.87 -24.17
CA ARG A 37 -41.27 -20.84 -25.16
C ARG A 37 -41.35 -21.52 -26.52
N ASN A 38 -42.55 -21.59 -27.09
CA ASN A 38 -42.82 -22.09 -28.44
C ASN A 38 -42.41 -23.55 -28.74
N GLY A 39 -42.61 -24.47 -27.78
CA GLY A 39 -42.62 -25.91 -28.08
C GLY A 39 -41.27 -26.64 -28.12
N ASP A 40 -40.13 -25.93 -28.09
CA ASP A 40 -38.81 -26.56 -28.00
C ASP A 40 -38.24 -26.53 -26.58
N ARG A 41 -37.62 -27.64 -26.15
CA ARG A 41 -36.90 -27.76 -24.88
C ARG A 41 -35.54 -27.08 -25.01
N ILE A 42 -35.34 -25.96 -24.31
CA ILE A 42 -34.04 -25.29 -24.21
C ILE A 42 -33.49 -25.57 -22.80
N SER A 43 -32.39 -26.32 -22.71
CA SER A 43 -31.61 -26.41 -21.46
C SER A 43 -31.07 -25.02 -21.12
N PRO A 44 -31.09 -24.56 -19.86
CA PRO A 44 -30.48 -23.29 -19.50
C PRO A 44 -29.00 -23.30 -19.91
N PRO A 45 -28.45 -22.20 -20.43
CA PRO A 45 -27.03 -22.14 -20.75
C PRO A 45 -26.27 -22.23 -19.43
N VAL A 46 -25.72 -23.41 -19.13
CA VAL A 46 -24.57 -23.50 -18.25
C VAL A 46 -23.50 -22.70 -18.97
N HIS A 47 -23.20 -21.50 -18.47
CA HIS A 47 -22.06 -20.73 -18.95
C HIS A 47 -20.82 -21.57 -18.63
N ALA A 48 -20.42 -22.41 -19.58
CA ALA A 48 -19.11 -23.04 -19.58
C ALA A 48 -18.10 -21.88 -19.64
N MET A 49 -17.57 -21.50 -18.48
CA MET A 49 -16.40 -20.65 -18.42
C MET A 49 -15.32 -21.36 -19.24
N ASP A 50 -14.83 -20.70 -20.29
CA ASP A 50 -13.76 -21.25 -21.12
C ASP A 50 -12.58 -21.62 -20.22
N ALA A 51 -11.86 -22.70 -20.55
CA ALA A 51 -10.73 -23.20 -19.79
C ALA A 51 -9.70 -22.10 -19.50
N ALA A 52 -9.52 -21.16 -20.44
CA ALA A 52 -8.68 -19.98 -20.27
C ALA A 52 -9.14 -19.06 -19.12
N THR A 53 -10.46 -18.89 -18.93
CA THR A 53 -11.04 -18.07 -17.85
C THR A 53 -10.86 -18.76 -16.50
N THR A 54 -11.10 -20.07 -16.44
CA THR A 54 -10.89 -20.88 -15.24
C THR A 54 -9.41 -20.87 -14.84
N GLN A 55 -8.50 -21.06 -15.80
CA GLN A 55 -7.06 -21.03 -15.56
C GLN A 55 -6.58 -19.63 -15.11
N ALA A 56 -7.13 -18.55 -15.67
CA ALA A 56 -6.82 -17.19 -15.24
C ALA A 56 -7.33 -16.90 -13.82
N LEU A 57 -8.51 -17.40 -13.46
CA LEU A 57 -9.07 -17.26 -12.12
C LEU A 57 -8.24 -18.05 -11.10
N GLU A 58 -7.89 -19.29 -11.40
CA GLU A 58 -7.03 -20.14 -10.55
C GLU A 58 -5.65 -19.51 -10.34
N ALA A 59 -5.02 -19.02 -11.41
CA ALA A 59 -3.76 -18.28 -11.33
C ALA A 59 -3.90 -17.01 -10.46
N GLY A 60 -5.05 -16.32 -10.55
CA GLY A 60 -5.37 -15.16 -9.71
C GLY A 60 -5.56 -15.50 -8.23
N ILE A 61 -6.22 -16.62 -7.91
CA ILE A 61 -6.42 -17.12 -6.55
C ILE A 61 -5.09 -17.58 -5.95
N ALA A 62 -4.36 -18.45 -6.65
CA ALA A 62 -3.05 -18.93 -6.21
C ALA A 62 -2.06 -17.77 -6.01
N GLY A 63 -2.11 -16.75 -6.88
CA GLY A 63 -1.33 -15.53 -6.73
C GLY A 63 -1.71 -14.70 -5.50
N ARG A 64 -2.99 -14.65 -5.11
CA ARG A 64 -3.45 -14.01 -3.87
C ARG A 64 -2.98 -14.77 -2.63
N GLU A 65 -3.25 -16.07 -2.57
CA GLU A 65 -2.85 -16.91 -1.44
C GLU A 65 -1.34 -16.87 -1.22
N ARG A 66 -0.56 -16.86 -2.31
CA ARG A 66 0.89 -16.73 -2.22
C ARG A 66 1.31 -15.38 -1.62
N ARG A 67 0.69 -14.27 -2.04
CA ARG A 67 0.97 -12.95 -1.46
C ARG A 67 0.59 -12.88 0.02
N ASP A 68 -0.55 -13.44 0.39
CA ASP A 68 -1.02 -13.42 1.77
C ASP A 68 -0.10 -14.25 2.68
N SER A 69 0.37 -15.40 2.18
CA SER A 69 1.40 -16.20 2.85
C SER A 69 2.72 -15.43 3.04
N ILE A 70 3.19 -14.73 1.99
CA ILE A 70 4.40 -13.89 2.07
C ILE A 70 4.20 -12.76 3.08
N ALA A 71 3.04 -12.08 3.08
CA ALA A 71 2.72 -11.03 4.02
C ALA A 71 2.71 -11.55 5.46
N ALA A 72 2.09 -12.70 5.71
CA ALA A 72 2.07 -13.33 7.04
C ALA A 72 3.50 -13.60 7.55
N VAL A 73 4.37 -14.15 6.71
CA VAL A 73 5.79 -14.38 7.04
C VAL A 73 6.53 -13.06 7.30
N ALA A 74 6.29 -12.04 6.46
CA ALA A 74 6.92 -10.73 6.58
C ALA A 74 6.60 -10.02 7.90
N PHE A 75 5.35 -10.15 8.37
CA PHE A 75 4.89 -9.54 9.63
C PHE A 75 5.23 -10.36 10.88
N ALA A 76 5.48 -11.66 10.77
CA ALA A 76 5.71 -12.54 11.93
C ALA A 76 6.96 -12.19 12.76
N SER A 77 7.98 -11.59 12.14
CA SER A 77 9.27 -11.31 12.77
C SER A 77 9.86 -9.94 12.44
N CYS A 78 9.01 -8.97 12.04
CA CYS A 78 9.50 -7.64 11.71
C CYS A 78 9.92 -6.84 12.96
N ALA A 79 11.04 -6.14 12.86
CA ALA A 79 11.40 -5.08 13.82
C ALA A 79 10.40 -3.91 13.70
N PRO A 80 10.20 -3.07 14.74
CA PRO A 80 9.18 -2.00 14.73
C PRO A 80 9.26 -1.07 13.52
N SER A 81 10.46 -0.66 13.11
CA SER A 81 10.68 0.19 11.92
C SER A 81 10.30 -0.52 10.62
N VAL A 82 10.59 -1.82 10.52
CA VAL A 82 10.24 -2.65 9.37
C VAL A 82 8.73 -2.88 9.31
N CYS A 83 8.06 -3.17 10.44
CA CYS A 83 6.60 -3.30 10.47
C CYS A 83 5.90 -2.00 10.05
N ALA A 84 6.41 -0.85 10.51
CA ALA A 84 5.87 0.45 10.12
C ALA A 84 6.03 0.70 8.60
N ALA A 85 7.17 0.35 8.02
CA ALA A 85 7.39 0.44 6.57
C ALA A 85 6.50 -0.53 5.77
N LEU A 86 6.37 -1.79 6.23
CA LEU A 86 5.44 -2.76 5.65
C LEU A 86 3.99 -2.26 5.68
N GLY A 87 3.55 -1.65 6.78
CA GLY A 87 2.22 -1.06 6.90
C GLY A 87 1.97 0.10 5.93
N ARG A 88 3.02 0.84 5.54
CA ARG A 88 2.95 1.86 4.49
C ARG A 88 3.11 1.30 3.08
N GLY A 89 3.50 0.02 2.94
CA GLY A 89 3.84 -0.58 1.66
C GLY A 89 5.13 0.00 1.07
N GLU A 90 6.11 0.33 1.91
CA GLU A 90 7.41 0.91 1.53
C GLU A 90 8.52 -0.12 1.72
N VAL A 91 9.45 -0.21 0.76
CA VAL A 91 10.67 -1.02 0.96
C VAL A 91 11.69 -0.21 1.75
N ALA A 92 12.26 -0.80 2.79
CA ALA A 92 13.26 -0.17 3.65
C ALA A 92 14.55 -0.99 3.78
N LEU A 93 15.64 -0.32 4.16
CA LEU A 93 16.89 -0.98 4.52
C LEU A 93 16.66 -1.94 5.69
N GLY A 94 17.39 -3.06 5.69
CA GLY A 94 17.25 -4.11 6.72
C GLY A 94 16.08 -5.07 6.50
N MET A 95 15.21 -4.84 5.51
CA MET A 95 14.16 -5.79 5.16
C MET A 95 14.73 -7.11 4.61
N THR A 96 14.06 -8.23 4.85
CA THR A 96 14.35 -9.50 4.19
C THR A 96 13.71 -9.57 2.80
N GLU A 97 14.10 -10.56 1.99
CA GLU A 97 13.51 -10.81 0.66
C GLU A 97 11.97 -10.95 0.73
N ALA A 98 11.45 -11.68 1.72
CA ALA A 98 10.00 -11.83 1.91
C ALA A 98 9.32 -10.49 2.26
N GLN A 99 9.98 -9.65 3.06
CA GLN A 99 9.47 -8.32 3.43
C GLN A 99 9.45 -7.36 2.24
N VAL A 100 10.42 -7.45 1.32
CA VAL A 100 10.41 -6.69 0.05
C VAL A 100 9.20 -7.09 -0.81
N MET A 101 8.93 -8.38 -0.94
CA MET A 101 7.78 -8.87 -1.71
C MET A 101 6.46 -8.45 -1.06
N ALA A 102 6.36 -8.51 0.27
CA ALA A 102 5.19 -8.03 1.01
C ALA A 102 4.96 -6.51 0.81
N ALA A 103 6.01 -5.69 0.98
CA ALA A 103 5.92 -4.23 0.83
C ALA A 103 5.48 -3.83 -0.58
N THR A 104 5.99 -4.50 -1.61
CA THR A 104 5.63 -4.25 -3.01
C THR A 104 4.34 -4.94 -3.45
N ARG A 105 3.71 -5.72 -2.57
CA ARG A 105 2.54 -6.56 -2.87
C ARG A 105 2.76 -7.47 -4.08
N THR A 106 3.96 -8.03 -4.19
CA THR A 106 4.37 -8.94 -5.26
C THR A 106 4.71 -10.32 -4.72
N THR A 107 5.02 -11.25 -5.63
CA THR A 107 5.57 -12.57 -5.30
C THR A 107 6.88 -12.76 -6.06
N GLU A 108 7.53 -13.90 -5.88
CA GLU A 108 8.81 -14.25 -6.53
C GLU A 108 8.74 -14.16 -8.06
N VAL A 109 7.55 -14.29 -8.65
CA VAL A 109 7.36 -14.23 -10.11
C VAL A 109 7.54 -12.82 -10.69
N ALA A 110 7.45 -11.78 -9.87
CA ALA A 110 7.66 -10.40 -10.32
C ALA A 110 9.15 -10.04 -10.42
N TRP A 111 10.04 -10.91 -9.92
CA TRP A 111 11.46 -10.65 -9.75
C TRP A 111 12.34 -11.62 -10.53
N THR A 112 13.51 -11.13 -10.92
CA THR A 112 14.68 -11.92 -11.30
C THR A 112 15.69 -11.79 -10.18
N VAL A 113 16.20 -12.90 -9.66
CA VAL A 113 17.09 -12.90 -8.50
C VAL A 113 18.44 -13.52 -8.85
N ARG A 114 19.52 -12.75 -8.67
CA ARG A 114 20.90 -13.21 -8.86
C ARG A 114 21.58 -13.29 -7.50
N ARG A 115 22.18 -14.43 -7.17
CA ARG A 115 22.81 -14.68 -5.86
C ARG A 115 24.28 -15.03 -6.05
N SER A 116 25.16 -14.41 -5.27
CA SER A 116 26.60 -14.71 -5.24
C SER A 116 27.22 -14.21 -3.94
N GLY A 117 28.02 -15.04 -3.26
CA GLY A 117 28.85 -14.61 -2.13
C GLY A 117 28.09 -13.95 -0.97
N GLY A 118 26.87 -14.40 -0.64
CA GLY A 118 26.05 -13.80 0.42
C GLY A 118 25.34 -12.49 0.03
N VAL A 119 25.45 -12.08 -1.24
CA VAL A 119 24.72 -10.98 -1.84
C VAL A 119 23.62 -11.54 -2.74
N ALA A 120 22.42 -10.97 -2.65
CA ALA A 120 21.34 -11.23 -3.58
C ALA A 120 20.90 -9.92 -4.24
N VAL A 121 20.68 -9.93 -5.55
CA VAL A 121 20.17 -8.79 -6.30
C VAL A 121 18.84 -9.18 -6.91
N LEU A 122 17.79 -8.47 -6.53
CA LEU A 122 16.47 -8.57 -7.11
C LEU A 122 16.31 -7.44 -8.12
N ALA A 123 15.93 -7.80 -9.35
CA ALA A 123 15.52 -6.84 -10.37
C ALA A 123 14.11 -7.21 -10.87
N PRO A 124 13.24 -6.23 -11.18
CA PRO A 124 11.97 -6.49 -11.82
C PRO A 124 12.11 -7.39 -13.05
N ARG A 125 11.19 -8.34 -13.23
CA ARG A 125 11.13 -9.15 -14.45
C ARG A 125 10.59 -8.35 -15.64
N ASP A 126 9.66 -7.44 -15.36
CA ASP A 126 9.13 -6.46 -16.30
C ASP A 126 9.59 -5.06 -15.85
N ALA A 127 10.21 -4.30 -16.74
CA ALA A 127 10.76 -2.99 -16.40
C ALA A 127 9.70 -1.88 -16.31
N ASP A 128 8.56 -2.04 -17.00
CA ASP A 128 7.52 -1.01 -17.13
C ASP A 128 6.33 -1.30 -16.19
N ALA A 129 5.92 -2.58 -16.12
CA ALA A 129 4.88 -3.08 -15.22
C ALA A 129 5.46 -3.76 -13.96
N GLY A 130 6.71 -3.47 -13.64
CA GLY A 130 7.44 -4.08 -12.53
C GLY A 130 6.91 -3.72 -11.13
N PRO A 131 7.49 -4.33 -10.08
CA PRO A 131 7.19 -4.04 -8.69
C PRO A 131 7.27 -2.55 -8.36
N ARG A 132 6.29 -2.08 -7.59
CA ARG A 132 6.22 -0.71 -7.07
C ARG A 132 5.96 -0.79 -5.58
N ASP A 133 6.56 0.11 -4.83
CA ASP A 133 6.17 0.35 -3.45
C ASP A 133 5.39 1.68 -3.36
N ALA A 134 5.09 2.16 -2.16
CA ALA A 134 4.37 3.42 -1.97
C ALA A 134 5.17 4.67 -2.40
N VAL A 135 6.48 4.54 -2.61
CA VAL A 135 7.37 5.64 -3.00
C VAL A 135 7.42 5.76 -4.52
N ALA A 136 7.81 4.70 -5.21
CA ALA A 136 8.10 4.72 -6.65
C ALA A 136 8.29 3.30 -7.24
N PRO A 137 8.40 3.17 -8.57
CA PRO A 137 8.83 1.92 -9.18
C PRO A 137 10.22 1.49 -8.69
N VAL A 138 10.34 0.24 -8.27
CA VAL A 138 11.60 -0.32 -7.80
C VAL A 138 12.39 -0.79 -9.02
N ALA A 139 13.62 -0.30 -9.16
CA ALA A 139 14.53 -0.71 -10.23
C ALA A 139 15.43 -1.88 -9.81
N LEU A 140 15.91 -1.86 -8.56
CA LEU A 140 16.83 -2.88 -8.06
C LEU A 140 16.79 -2.93 -6.53
N VAL A 141 16.88 -4.12 -5.96
CA VAL A 141 17.07 -4.31 -4.51
C VAL A 141 18.30 -5.19 -4.31
N GLN A 142 19.28 -4.71 -3.56
CA GLN A 142 20.45 -5.49 -3.20
C GLN A 142 20.36 -5.88 -1.73
N LEU A 143 20.46 -7.17 -1.47
CA LEU A 143 20.56 -7.74 -0.13
C LEU A 143 22.01 -8.15 0.12
N ALA A 144 22.50 -7.87 1.32
CA ALA A 144 23.77 -8.38 1.83
C ALA A 144 23.50 -9.03 3.19
N GLY A 145 23.97 -10.26 3.39
CA GLY A 145 23.69 -10.99 4.63
C GLY A 145 22.20 -11.28 4.83
N GLY A 146 21.42 -11.37 3.75
CA GLY A 146 19.99 -11.68 3.78
C GLY A 146 19.05 -10.50 4.04
N THR A 147 19.58 -9.28 4.20
CA THR A 147 18.77 -8.07 4.39
C THR A 147 19.11 -6.99 3.37
N VAL A 148 18.15 -6.11 3.06
CA VAL A 148 18.30 -5.03 2.09
C VAL A 148 19.41 -4.09 2.55
N ALA A 149 20.50 -4.05 1.77
CA ALA A 149 21.63 -3.16 1.93
C ALA A 149 21.52 -1.92 1.03
N SER A 150 20.88 -2.06 -0.13
CA SER A 150 20.53 -0.92 -0.96
C SER A 150 19.27 -1.15 -1.79
N LEU A 151 18.58 -0.06 -2.11
CA LEU A 151 17.34 -0.02 -2.87
C LEU A 151 17.44 1.08 -3.94
N THR A 152 17.19 0.73 -5.19
CA THR A 152 17.21 1.67 -6.31
C THR A 152 15.81 1.86 -6.85
N TYR A 153 15.37 3.10 -7.00
CA TYR A 153 14.12 3.50 -7.64
C TYR A 153 14.36 3.95 -9.08
N ARG A 154 13.35 3.74 -9.92
CA ARG A 154 13.25 4.36 -11.25
C ARG A 154 12.40 5.62 -11.15
N GLU A 155 12.99 6.75 -11.51
CA GLU A 155 12.34 8.06 -11.50
C GLU A 155 12.39 8.70 -12.90
N PRO A 156 11.54 9.70 -13.20
CA PRO A 156 11.58 10.41 -14.48
C PRO A 156 12.97 10.99 -14.82
N GLN A 157 13.68 11.48 -13.79
CA GLN A 157 15.03 12.04 -13.90
C GLN A 157 16.17 11.00 -13.91
N GLY A 158 15.89 9.70 -13.76
CA GLY A 158 16.91 8.65 -13.76
C GLY A 158 16.75 7.61 -12.66
N LEU A 159 17.89 7.03 -12.22
CA LEU A 159 17.92 6.04 -11.14
C LEU A 159 18.33 6.70 -9.83
N ARG A 160 17.67 6.33 -8.74
CA ARG A 160 17.99 6.82 -7.39
C ARG A 160 18.26 5.66 -6.44
N THR A 161 19.44 5.62 -5.85
CA THR A 161 19.84 4.57 -4.91
C THR A 161 19.78 5.08 -3.47
N ILE A 162 19.22 4.26 -2.59
CA ILE A 162 19.21 4.41 -1.14
C ILE A 162 20.10 3.30 -0.57
N ALA A 163 21.21 3.64 0.08
CA ALA A 163 22.08 2.71 0.78
C ALA A 163 22.23 3.06 2.27
N SER A 164 21.75 4.23 2.68
CA SER A 164 21.78 4.71 4.06
C SER A 164 20.50 5.49 4.41
N PRO A 165 20.17 5.66 5.71
CA PRO A 165 19.11 6.55 6.14
C PRO A 165 19.31 8.01 5.70
N ALA A 166 20.56 8.45 5.54
CA ALA A 166 20.88 9.80 5.05
C ALA A 166 20.52 9.98 3.56
N ASP A 167 20.58 8.90 2.77
CA ASP A 167 20.10 8.92 1.38
C ASP A 167 18.58 9.10 1.33
N VAL A 168 17.86 8.54 2.31
CA VAL A 168 16.40 8.71 2.40
C VAL A 168 16.05 10.15 2.72
N SER A 169 16.71 10.78 3.70
CA SER A 169 16.44 12.17 4.06
C SER A 169 16.78 13.13 2.92
N SER A 170 17.95 12.98 2.30
CA SER A 170 18.35 13.80 1.15
C SER A 170 17.45 13.59 -0.07
N ALA A 171 17.06 12.34 -0.37
CA ALA A 171 16.11 12.04 -1.43
C ALA A 171 14.72 12.62 -1.17
N ASN A 172 14.25 12.54 0.07
CA ASN A 172 12.96 13.09 0.47
C ASN A 172 12.94 14.62 0.32
N VAL A 173 14.02 15.29 0.72
CA VAL A 173 14.19 16.74 0.47
C VAL A 173 14.17 17.02 -1.03
N ALA A 174 15.01 16.35 -1.82
CA ALA A 174 15.08 16.58 -3.26
C ALA A 174 13.74 16.35 -3.98
N ARG A 175 13.02 15.28 -3.61
CA ARG A 175 11.69 14.94 -4.13
C ARG A 175 10.64 15.97 -3.73
N ALA A 176 10.61 16.39 -2.47
CA ALA A 176 9.70 17.44 -2.01
C ALA A 176 9.97 18.74 -2.78
N THR A 177 11.24 19.15 -2.95
CA THR A 177 11.61 20.33 -3.71
C THR A 177 11.23 20.24 -5.20
N ALA A 178 11.33 19.06 -5.82
CA ALA A 178 10.89 18.85 -7.20
C ALA A 178 9.37 18.97 -7.34
N LEU A 179 8.61 18.28 -6.48
CA LEU A 179 7.15 18.33 -6.46
C LEU A 179 6.63 19.73 -6.18
N THR A 180 7.26 20.47 -5.26
CA THR A 180 6.93 21.87 -4.99
C THR A 180 7.16 22.75 -6.22
N ARG A 181 8.29 22.60 -6.93
CA ARG A 181 8.56 23.36 -8.16
C ARG A 181 7.55 23.07 -9.28
N GLU A 182 7.16 21.81 -9.44
CA GLU A 182 6.12 21.43 -10.41
C GLU A 182 4.76 22.02 -10.02
N GLY A 183 4.41 21.98 -8.74
CA GLY A 183 3.20 22.63 -8.23
C GLY A 183 3.22 24.15 -8.42
N ASP A 184 4.37 24.80 -8.21
CA ASP A 184 4.55 26.25 -8.43
C ASP A 184 4.30 26.61 -9.90
N ALA A 185 4.81 25.81 -10.84
CA ALA A 185 4.59 26.01 -12.27
C ALA A 185 3.10 25.88 -12.65
N MET A 186 2.40 24.88 -12.09
CA MET A 186 0.97 24.68 -12.29
C MET A 186 0.14 25.82 -11.69
N ALA A 187 0.48 26.27 -10.48
CA ALA A 187 -0.17 27.40 -9.83
C ALA A 187 0.03 28.70 -10.60
N ALA A 188 1.23 28.92 -11.16
CA ALA A 188 1.52 30.06 -12.03
C ALA A 188 0.70 30.03 -13.33
N ALA A 189 0.39 28.84 -13.85
CA ALA A 189 -0.52 28.65 -14.97
C ALA A 189 -2.01 28.75 -14.60
N GLY A 190 -2.34 28.93 -13.31
CA GLY A 190 -3.71 29.01 -12.79
C GLY A 190 -4.38 27.65 -12.56
N ASP A 191 -3.68 26.53 -12.79
CA ASP A 191 -4.19 25.19 -12.50
C ASP A 191 -3.92 24.82 -11.03
N PHE A 192 -4.75 25.38 -10.15
CA PHE A 192 -4.64 25.15 -8.71
C PHE A 192 -5.00 23.73 -8.30
N THR A 193 -5.78 23.00 -9.10
CA THR A 193 -6.14 21.60 -8.83
C THR A 193 -4.91 20.71 -9.01
N ALA A 194 -4.22 20.82 -10.15
CA ALA A 194 -3.00 20.07 -10.39
C ALA A 194 -1.87 20.49 -9.43
N ALA A 195 -1.77 21.80 -9.14
CA ALA A 195 -0.82 22.29 -8.14
C ALA A 195 -1.04 21.66 -6.76
N LEU A 196 -2.30 21.60 -6.30
CA LEU A 196 -2.66 21.02 -5.02
C LEU A 196 -2.28 19.53 -4.94
N GLU A 197 -2.50 18.76 -6.00
CA GLU A 197 -2.08 17.35 -6.06
C GLU A 197 -0.56 17.21 -5.86
N ARG A 198 0.23 18.08 -6.50
CA ARG A 198 1.70 18.04 -6.37
C ARG A 198 2.15 18.46 -4.98
N TYR A 199 1.54 19.49 -4.41
CA TYR A 199 1.87 19.93 -3.05
C TYR A 199 1.46 18.90 -1.99
N ASP A 200 0.30 18.24 -2.12
CA ASP A 200 -0.10 17.20 -1.17
C ASP A 200 0.89 16.03 -1.20
N ARG A 201 1.33 15.60 -2.39
CA ARG A 201 2.39 14.59 -2.52
C ARG A 201 3.73 15.05 -1.92
N ALA A 202 4.09 16.32 -2.07
CA ALA A 202 5.27 16.88 -1.42
C ALA A 202 5.13 16.87 0.11
N SER A 203 3.94 17.15 0.62
CA SER A 203 3.68 17.29 2.06
C SER A 203 3.76 15.97 2.82
N VAL A 204 3.47 14.84 2.16
CA VAL A 204 3.68 13.50 2.74
C VAL A 204 5.15 13.29 3.13
N VAL A 205 6.06 13.87 2.34
CA VAL A 205 7.50 13.66 2.41
C VAL A 205 8.19 14.74 3.25
N SER A 206 7.77 16.00 3.10
CA SER A 206 8.26 17.14 3.87
C SER A 206 7.13 17.69 4.75
N GLN A 207 6.77 16.90 5.76
CA GLN A 207 5.67 17.26 6.65
C GLN A 207 5.97 18.47 7.52
N ALA A 208 7.21 18.95 7.63
CA ALA A 208 7.56 20.06 8.54
C ALA A 208 7.62 21.43 7.84
N ASP A 209 7.71 21.49 6.51
CA ASP A 209 7.93 22.73 5.77
C ASP A 209 6.75 23.73 5.89
N PRO A 210 6.92 24.91 6.52
CA PRO A 210 5.86 25.91 6.63
C PRO A 210 5.52 26.56 5.29
N GLU A 211 6.50 26.79 4.41
CA GLU A 211 6.26 27.42 3.11
C GLU A 211 5.33 26.55 2.27
N LEU A 212 5.54 25.24 2.28
CA LEU A 212 4.66 24.28 1.61
C LEU A 212 3.22 24.33 2.16
N GLN A 213 3.03 24.50 3.48
CA GLN A 213 1.68 24.65 4.04
C GLN A 213 0.98 25.93 3.55
N TYR A 214 1.71 27.03 3.44
CA TYR A 214 1.18 28.28 2.90
C TYR A 214 0.78 28.14 1.42
N LYS A 215 1.58 27.43 0.61
CA LYS A 215 1.26 27.14 -0.79
C LYS A 215 -0.01 26.29 -0.93
N ILE A 216 -0.16 25.25 -0.12
CA ILE A 216 -1.36 24.42 -0.07
C ILE A 216 -2.59 25.25 0.33
N ALA A 217 -2.47 26.05 1.39
CA ALA A 217 -3.56 26.91 1.86
C ALA A 217 -4.03 27.88 0.77
N SER A 218 -3.07 28.53 0.08
CA SER A 218 -3.35 29.44 -1.02
C SER A 218 -4.02 28.75 -2.21
N ALA A 219 -3.59 27.54 -2.58
CA ALA A 219 -4.23 26.77 -3.65
C ALA A 219 -5.68 26.39 -3.28
N LEU A 220 -5.92 25.91 -2.06
CA LEU A 220 -7.26 25.59 -1.55
C LEU A 220 -8.18 26.81 -1.54
N ASP A 221 -7.65 27.97 -1.19
CA ASP A 221 -8.38 29.23 -1.18
C ASP A 221 -8.82 29.66 -2.58
N LYS A 222 -7.91 29.55 -3.57
CA LYS A 222 -8.20 29.81 -4.99
C LYS A 222 -9.21 28.82 -5.57
N LEU A 223 -9.25 27.60 -5.05
CA LEU A 223 -10.24 26.57 -5.39
C LEU A 223 -11.56 26.73 -4.63
N LEU A 224 -11.73 27.80 -3.84
CA LEU A 224 -12.94 28.05 -3.04
C LEU A 224 -13.25 26.91 -2.06
N ARG A 225 -12.22 26.36 -1.41
CA ARG A 225 -12.32 25.36 -0.33
C ARG A 225 -12.01 26.00 1.03
N PRO A 226 -12.88 26.90 1.54
CA PRO A 226 -12.54 27.84 2.61
C PRO A 226 -12.19 27.19 3.95
N ARG A 227 -12.90 26.13 4.35
CA ARG A 227 -12.60 25.43 5.62
C ARG A 227 -11.22 24.76 5.61
N GLU A 228 -10.85 24.16 4.49
CA GLU A 228 -9.56 23.48 4.37
C GLU A 228 -8.42 24.48 4.26
N ALA A 229 -8.64 25.59 3.54
CA ALA A 229 -7.70 26.71 3.47
C ALA A 229 -7.44 27.29 4.86
N GLU A 230 -8.47 27.55 5.66
CA GLU A 230 -8.36 28.07 7.03
C GLU A 230 -7.52 27.15 7.92
N LEU A 231 -7.79 25.84 7.90
CA LEU A 231 -7.03 24.84 8.67
C LEU A 231 -5.55 24.85 8.28
N ARG A 232 -5.25 24.93 6.98
CA ARG A 232 -3.87 24.95 6.47
C ARG A 232 -3.15 26.26 6.80
N TYR A 233 -3.83 27.41 6.74
CA TYR A 233 -3.26 28.69 7.20
C TYR A 233 -2.94 28.68 8.69
N ARG A 234 -3.81 28.10 9.53
CA ARG A 234 -3.51 27.93 10.97
C ARG A 234 -2.31 27.00 11.20
N LEU A 235 -2.23 25.90 10.46
CA LEU A 235 -1.10 24.97 10.54
C LEU A 235 0.23 25.64 10.14
N PHE A 236 0.21 26.47 9.09
CA PHE A 236 1.35 27.28 8.67
C PHE A 236 1.85 28.20 9.81
N LEU A 237 0.94 28.98 10.41
CA LEU A 237 1.28 29.88 11.50
C LEU A 237 1.82 29.13 12.72
N HIS A 238 1.16 28.04 13.11
CA HIS A 238 1.59 27.22 14.24
C HIS A 238 3.01 26.67 14.06
N ARG A 239 3.37 26.24 12.84
CA ARG A 239 4.72 25.73 12.55
C ARG A 239 5.78 26.81 12.58
N LEU A 240 5.47 27.99 12.06
CA LEU A 240 6.37 29.14 12.16
C LEU A 240 6.64 29.53 13.62
N ASP A 241 5.63 29.43 14.49
CA ASP A 241 5.81 29.67 15.93
C ASP A 241 6.77 28.64 16.54
N LEU A 242 6.65 27.36 16.16
CA LEU A 242 7.59 26.31 16.58
C LEU A 242 9.02 26.56 16.06
N GLU A 243 9.19 26.97 14.81
CA GLU A 243 10.49 27.32 14.24
C GLU A 243 11.10 28.59 14.87
N THR A 244 10.25 29.53 15.29
CA THR A 244 10.67 30.73 16.03
C THR A 244 11.23 30.35 17.39
N ILE A 245 10.57 29.42 18.10
CA ILE A 245 11.09 28.85 19.35
C ILE A 245 12.41 28.10 19.11
N ALA A 246 12.58 27.48 17.93
CA ALA A 246 13.80 26.79 17.51
C ALA A 246 14.90 27.71 16.91
N ALA A 247 14.67 29.03 16.88
CA ALA A 247 15.60 30.07 16.41
C ALA A 247 16.12 29.90 14.97
N HIS A 248 15.24 30.02 13.96
CA HIS A 248 15.61 30.13 12.53
C HIS A 248 15.18 31.48 11.93
N GLY A 249 15.91 32.55 12.26
CA GLY A 249 15.51 33.94 11.94
C GLY A 249 15.46 34.32 10.45
N GLU A 250 16.33 33.76 9.60
CA GLU A 250 16.40 34.15 8.17
C GLU A 250 15.25 33.55 7.33
N ALA A 251 14.86 32.31 7.59
CA ALA A 251 13.71 31.67 6.94
C ALA A 251 12.41 32.42 7.26
N ASN A 252 12.26 32.85 8.51
CA ASN A 252 11.07 33.58 8.98
C ASN A 252 10.97 34.98 8.38
N ALA A 253 12.11 35.67 8.19
CA ALA A 253 12.13 36.99 7.56
C ALA A 253 11.57 36.95 6.12
N ARG A 254 11.84 35.87 5.38
CA ARG A 254 11.32 35.68 4.01
C ARG A 254 9.81 35.42 3.98
N LEU A 255 9.22 34.93 5.08
CA LEU A 255 7.82 34.54 5.19
C LEU A 255 6.92 35.61 5.85
N ALA A 256 7.47 36.76 6.25
CA ALA A 256 6.71 37.81 6.95
C ALA A 256 5.45 38.27 6.19
N ALA A 257 5.54 38.44 4.87
CA ALA A 257 4.40 38.80 4.04
C ALA A 257 3.32 37.69 4.01
N ALA A 258 3.75 36.42 3.94
CA ALA A 258 2.86 35.26 3.97
C ALA A 258 2.14 35.12 5.32
N VAL A 259 2.81 35.45 6.44
CA VAL A 259 2.21 35.49 7.79
C VAL A 259 1.09 36.50 7.86
N MET A 260 1.32 37.73 7.38
CA MET A 260 0.29 38.77 7.39
C MET A 260 -0.90 38.38 6.52
N ALA A 261 -0.64 37.91 5.29
CA ALA A 261 -1.68 37.44 4.38
C ALA A 261 -2.49 36.28 4.97
N ALA A 262 -1.83 35.31 5.61
CA ALA A 262 -2.50 34.17 6.24
C ALA A 262 -3.42 34.62 7.39
N ARG A 263 -2.95 35.52 8.26
CA ARG A 263 -3.75 36.06 9.37
C ARG A 263 -4.98 36.82 8.88
N GLU A 264 -4.81 37.69 7.89
CA GLU A 264 -5.92 38.41 7.26
C GLU A 264 -6.91 37.44 6.62
N ARG A 265 -6.41 36.42 5.91
CA ARG A 265 -7.27 35.48 5.21
C ARG A 265 -8.08 34.61 6.18
N ILE A 266 -7.51 34.18 7.30
CA ILE A 266 -8.25 33.46 8.36
C ILE A 266 -9.45 34.28 8.83
N VAL A 267 -9.27 35.57 9.13
CA VAL A 267 -10.39 36.44 9.57
C VAL A 267 -11.49 36.52 8.52
N VAL A 268 -11.14 36.57 7.24
CA VAL A 268 -12.15 36.59 6.15
C VAL A 268 -12.86 35.25 6.03
N LEU A 269 -12.13 34.13 6.07
CA LEU A 269 -12.69 32.78 5.95
C LEU A 269 -13.60 32.42 7.13
N GLU A 270 -13.26 32.86 8.34
CA GLU A 270 -14.11 32.71 9.54
C GLU A 270 -15.43 33.49 9.40
N LYS A 271 -15.42 34.66 8.77
CA LYS A 271 -16.64 35.43 8.50
C LYS A 271 -17.50 34.81 7.41
N GLN A 272 -16.91 34.15 6.44
CA GLN A 272 -17.63 33.50 5.33
C GLN A 272 -18.24 32.15 5.71
N SER A 273 -17.79 31.55 6.82
CA SER A 273 -18.26 30.25 7.31
C SER A 273 -19.31 30.33 8.43
N ARG A 274 -19.65 31.55 8.87
CA ARG A 274 -20.77 31.86 9.77
C ARG A 274 -22.01 32.26 8.98
#